data_AF-A0A1W6SPQ3-F1
#
_entry.id   AF-A0A1W6SPQ3-F1
#
_cell.length_a   1.000
_cell.length_b   1.000
_cell.length_c   1.000
_cell.angle_alpha   90.00
_cell.angle_beta   90.00
_cell.angle_gamma   90.00
#
_symmetry.space_group_name_H-M   'P 1'
#
loop_
_entity.id
_entity.type
_entity.pdbx_description
1 polymer ?
#
loop_
_entity_poly.entity_id
_entity_poly.type
_entity_poly.pdbx_seq_one_letter_code
_entity_poly.pdbx_strand_id
1 'polypeptide(L)'
;MISKIDTDHGVYQMGELGNEKLVAGFKLKRVASIRTPYGLLAAILLIVIACLGMTMSIAAERSLGPGGPPLTYGIDEVRIRLIRHPGNAALPAQRVSLSGSGSATLEQDGKTLSFTYEVTDLLAVINALYKIRFFDLPGDYTNQYSVFLKDGKTVETTALRMLDVNVMNICFTVAGYEKCVSYSDGQLPDLENIAKRIFSGANELLKK
;
A
#
# COMPACT_ATOMS: atom_id res chain seq x y z
N MET A 1 48.05 25.02 13.57
CA MET A 1 47.19 24.95 14.76
C MET A 1 46.63 23.56 14.82
N ILE A 2 47.07 22.81 15.84
CA ILE A 2 46.83 21.38 16.07
C ILE A 2 45.79 21.25 17.18
N SER A 3 44.82 20.35 17.00
CA SER A 3 44.25 19.40 17.98
C SER A 3 43.17 18.63 17.20
N LYS A 4 43.20 17.33 16.88
CA LYS A 4 43.68 16.11 17.53
C LYS A 4 43.24 15.96 18.98
N ILE A 5 42.20 15.15 19.18
CA ILE A 5 41.92 14.44 20.43
C ILE A 5 41.62 12.99 20.02
N ASP A 6 42.65 12.18 20.22
CA ASP A 6 42.59 10.73 20.41
C ASP A 6 41.84 10.42 21.72
N THR A 7 41.04 9.37 21.77
CA THR A 7 41.00 8.50 22.97
C THR A 7 40.64 7.08 22.57
N ASP A 8 41.58 6.19 22.85
CA ASP A 8 41.60 4.75 22.64
C ASP A 8 41.10 4.03 23.92
N HIS A 9 40.87 2.73 23.76
CA HIS A 9 40.83 1.65 24.75
C HIS A 9 39.49 1.20 25.36
N GLY A 10 39.25 -0.11 25.18
CA GLY A 10 38.26 -0.86 25.94
C GLY A 10 38.01 -2.28 25.43
N VAL A 11 39.05 -3.07 25.19
CA VAL A 11 38.96 -4.53 24.97
C VAL A 11 38.54 -5.20 26.28
N TYR A 12 37.51 -6.06 26.25
CA TYR A 12 37.37 -7.18 27.17
C TYR A 12 36.88 -8.42 26.42
N GLN A 13 37.77 -9.41 26.29
CA GLN A 13 37.44 -10.83 26.13
C GLN A 13 37.14 -11.44 27.50
N MET A 14 36.17 -12.37 27.53
CA MET A 14 36.08 -13.61 28.33
C MET A 14 34.60 -14.06 28.26
N GLY A 15 34.25 -15.31 28.04
CA GLY A 15 35.03 -16.53 27.91
C GLY A 15 34.14 -17.69 27.46
N GLU A 16 34.81 -18.76 27.06
CA GLU A 16 34.26 -20.11 26.87
C GLU A 16 33.48 -20.60 28.08
N LEU A 17 32.41 -21.35 27.83
CA LEU A 17 31.97 -22.58 28.52
C LEU A 17 30.60 -22.92 27.90
N GLY A 18 30.24 -24.11 27.48
CA GLY A 18 30.89 -25.41 27.48
C GLY A 18 29.86 -26.34 26.83
N ASN A 19 30.36 -27.30 26.05
CA ASN A 19 29.56 -28.39 25.50
C ASN A 19 29.03 -29.25 26.64
N GLU A 20 27.71 -29.35 26.82
CA GLU A 20 27.13 -30.51 27.48
C GLU A 20 25.92 -31.05 26.72
N LYS A 21 26.19 -32.18 26.04
CA LYS A 21 25.20 -33.21 25.76
C LYS A 21 24.45 -33.55 27.05
N LEU A 22 23.15 -33.30 27.09
CA LEU A 22 22.25 -33.99 28.00
C LEU A 22 21.34 -34.92 27.19
N VAL A 23 21.93 -36.05 26.79
CA VAL A 23 21.18 -37.30 26.64
C VAL A 23 21.06 -37.88 28.04
N ALA A 24 19.93 -37.63 28.71
CA ALA A 24 19.57 -38.32 29.94
C ALA A 24 18.20 -38.98 29.75
N GLY A 25 18.23 -40.31 29.73
CA GLY A 25 17.07 -41.15 29.49
C GLY A 25 15.94 -40.93 30.47
N PHE A 26 14.73 -40.87 29.92
CA PHE A 26 13.50 -41.03 30.69
C PHE A 26 13.40 -42.47 31.20
N LYS A 27 13.90 -42.71 32.41
CA LYS A 27 13.46 -43.87 33.19
C LYS A 27 12.10 -43.55 33.80
N LEU A 28 11.06 -44.19 33.25
CA LEU A 28 9.73 -44.30 33.83
C LEU A 28 9.84 -44.91 35.25
N LYS A 29 9.72 -44.07 36.27
CA LYS A 29 9.41 -44.51 37.62
C LYS A 29 7.89 -44.64 37.70
N ARG A 30 7.38 -45.89 37.67
CA ARG A 30 6.00 -46.18 38.07
C ARG A 30 5.83 -45.69 39.50
N VAL A 31 5.03 -44.65 39.68
CA VAL A 31 4.53 -44.24 40.99
C VAL A 31 3.02 -44.47 41.00
N ALA A 32 2.62 -45.12 42.08
CA ALA A 32 1.31 -45.51 42.55
C ALA A 32 0.07 -44.90 41.86
N SER A 33 -0.88 -45.79 41.61
CA SER A 33 -2.30 -45.50 41.44
C SER A 33 -2.79 -44.58 42.56
N ILE A 34 -2.96 -43.29 42.26
CA ILE A 34 -3.69 -42.35 43.12
C ILE A 34 -5.07 -42.21 42.52
N ARG A 35 -6.05 -42.74 43.25
CA ARG A 35 -7.48 -42.58 43.00
C ARG A 35 -7.86 -41.12 43.28
N THR A 36 -7.65 -40.24 42.31
CA THR A 36 -8.03 -38.83 42.41
C THR A 36 -9.52 -38.66 42.15
N PRO A 37 -10.27 -37.96 43.01
CA PRO A 37 -11.68 -37.65 42.77
C PRO A 37 -11.79 -36.71 41.57
N TYR A 38 -12.69 -37.05 40.65
CA TYR A 38 -12.97 -36.34 39.39
C TYR A 38 -13.29 -34.84 39.52
N GLY A 39 -13.49 -34.32 40.74
CA GLY A 39 -13.72 -32.90 41.01
C GLY A 39 -12.49 -32.00 40.90
N LEU A 40 -11.28 -32.50 41.18
CA LEU A 40 -10.06 -31.65 41.18
C LEU A 40 -9.53 -31.40 39.76
N LEU A 41 -9.68 -32.38 38.86
CA LEU A 41 -9.28 -32.26 37.44
C LEU A 41 -10.18 -31.30 36.66
N ALA A 42 -11.48 -31.24 36.98
CA ALA A 42 -12.40 -30.30 36.36
C ALA A 42 -12.08 -28.84 36.70
N ALA A 43 -11.61 -28.57 37.94
CA ALA A 43 -11.25 -27.23 38.38
C ALA A 43 -9.98 -26.69 37.71
N ILE A 44 -8.97 -27.54 37.47
CA ILE A 44 -7.71 -27.13 36.82
C ILE A 44 -7.94 -26.90 35.31
N LEU A 45 -8.81 -27.69 34.66
CA LEU A 45 -9.14 -27.51 33.24
C LEU A 45 -9.84 -26.16 32.97
N LEU A 46 -10.71 -25.71 33.88
CA LEU A 46 -11.42 -24.43 33.75
C LEU A 46 -10.50 -23.21 33.88
N ILE A 47 -9.44 -23.29 34.69
CA ILE A 47 -8.48 -22.19 34.87
C ILE A 47 -7.58 -22.02 33.63
N VAL A 48 -7.20 -23.12 32.97
CA VAL A 48 -6.39 -23.07 31.74
C VAL A 48 -7.19 -22.52 30.54
N ILE A 49 -8.49 -22.85 30.46
CA ILE A 49 -9.38 -22.29 29.42
C ILE A 49 -9.60 -20.78 29.64
N ALA A 50 -9.65 -20.32 30.89
CA ALA A 50 -9.80 -18.89 31.20
C ALA A 50 -8.56 -18.04 30.83
N CYS A 51 -7.35 -18.62 30.80
CA CYS A 51 -6.12 -17.88 30.47
C CYS A 51 -5.76 -17.85 28.97
N LEU A 52 -6.42 -18.64 28.12
CA LEU A 52 -6.21 -18.58 26.66
C LEU A 52 -7.16 -17.60 25.95
N GLY A 53 -8.04 -16.93 26.67
CA GLY A 53 -8.81 -15.78 26.20
C GLY A 53 -7.98 -14.49 26.07
N MET A 54 -6.68 -14.61 25.78
CA MET A 54 -5.86 -13.45 25.41
C MET A 54 -6.47 -12.85 24.14
N THR A 55 -7.18 -11.75 24.35
CA THR A 55 -7.59 -10.80 23.33
C THR A 55 -6.42 -10.61 22.37
N MET A 56 -6.58 -11.03 21.12
CA MET A 56 -5.69 -10.58 20.07
C MET A 56 -5.82 -9.05 20.05
N SER A 57 -4.85 -8.36 20.63
CA SER A 57 -4.65 -6.94 20.35
C SER A 57 -4.35 -6.88 18.85
N ILE A 58 -5.38 -6.68 18.04
CA ILE A 58 -5.21 -6.18 16.69
C ILE A 58 -4.56 -4.83 16.90
N ALA A 59 -3.24 -4.78 16.70
CA ALA A 59 -2.54 -3.52 16.54
C ALA A 59 -3.30 -2.80 15.43
N ALA A 60 -4.03 -1.74 15.78
CA ALA A 60 -4.69 -0.91 14.82
C ALA A 60 -3.60 -0.45 13.85
N GLU A 61 -3.59 -1.03 12.66
CA GLU A 61 -2.68 -0.64 11.59
C GLU A 61 -2.82 0.87 11.47
N ARG A 62 -1.72 1.58 11.71
CA ARG A 62 -1.74 3.03 11.66
C ARG A 62 -2.01 3.37 10.20
N SER A 63 -3.15 3.97 9.90
CA SER A 63 -3.46 4.53 8.58
C SER A 63 -3.14 6.02 8.55
N LEU A 64 -2.98 6.58 7.35
CA LEU A 64 -2.84 8.02 7.13
C LEU A 64 -4.19 8.72 7.36
N GLY A 65 -4.60 8.84 8.62
CA GLY A 65 -5.92 9.36 8.99
C GLY A 65 -7.07 8.37 8.79
N PRO A 66 -8.30 8.74 9.19
CA PRO A 66 -9.48 7.89 9.02
C PRO A 66 -9.73 7.60 7.54
N GLY A 67 -9.69 6.33 7.15
CA GLY A 67 -9.90 5.92 5.76
C GLY A 67 -8.76 6.30 4.80
N GLY A 68 -7.56 6.61 5.30
CA GLY A 68 -6.35 6.75 4.48
C GLY A 68 -5.63 5.42 4.25
N PRO A 69 -4.58 5.40 3.40
CA PRO A 69 -3.77 4.21 3.19
C PRO A 69 -3.08 3.75 4.50
N PRO A 70 -2.80 2.45 4.66
CA PRO A 70 -1.95 1.96 5.76
C PRO A 70 -0.56 2.61 5.70
N LEU A 71 0.07 2.83 6.86
CA LEU A 71 1.42 3.40 6.94
C LEU A 71 2.53 2.38 6.72
N THR A 72 2.20 1.08 6.75
CA THR A 72 3.16 0.00 6.53
C THR A 72 2.45 -1.12 5.76
N TYR A 73 3.06 -1.56 4.68
CA TYR A 73 2.54 -2.58 3.78
C TYR A 73 3.69 -3.16 2.93
N GLY A 74 3.54 -4.41 2.49
CA GLY A 74 4.47 -5.01 1.53
C GLY A 74 4.39 -4.31 0.17
N ILE A 75 5.51 -4.16 -0.53
CA ILE A 75 5.51 -3.55 -1.86
C ILE A 75 4.71 -4.39 -2.85
N ASP A 76 4.73 -5.71 -2.70
CA ASP A 76 4.00 -6.72 -3.48
C ASP A 76 2.48 -6.61 -3.37
N GLU A 77 1.99 -5.96 -2.31
CA GLU A 77 0.57 -5.66 -2.11
C GLU A 77 0.10 -4.44 -2.91
N VAL A 78 1.02 -3.63 -3.43
CA VAL A 78 0.70 -2.40 -4.16
C VAL A 78 0.29 -2.72 -5.58
N ARG A 79 -0.81 -2.09 -6.02
CA ARG A 79 -1.17 -1.98 -7.44
C ARG A 79 -1.50 -0.55 -7.79
N ILE A 80 -1.03 -0.11 -8.96
CA ILE A 80 -1.37 1.19 -9.53
C ILE A 80 -1.98 0.96 -10.91
N ARG A 81 -3.18 1.48 -11.13
CA ARG A 81 -3.90 1.37 -12.42
C ARG A 81 -4.15 2.75 -12.98
N LEU A 82 -3.80 2.95 -14.24
CA LEU A 82 -4.07 4.17 -14.99
C LEU A 82 -4.97 3.82 -16.16
N ILE A 83 -6.04 4.60 -16.34
CA ILE A 83 -6.99 4.42 -17.42
C ILE A 83 -7.17 5.76 -18.10
N ARG A 84 -6.88 5.80 -19.40
CA ARG A 84 -7.24 6.91 -20.28
C ARG A 84 -8.55 6.57 -20.98
N HIS A 85 -9.61 7.28 -20.63
CA HIS A 85 -10.86 7.27 -21.37
C HIS A 85 -10.80 8.38 -22.42
N PRO A 86 -10.96 8.04 -23.70
CA PRO A 86 -10.91 9.03 -24.75
C PRO A 86 -12.19 9.86 -24.75
N GLY A 87 -12.03 11.18 -24.86
CA GLY A 87 -13.14 12.10 -25.05
C GLY A 87 -13.69 12.05 -26.47
N ASN A 88 -12.83 11.76 -27.45
CA ASN A 88 -13.23 11.61 -28.85
C ASN A 88 -12.74 10.27 -29.42
N ALA A 89 -13.37 9.81 -30.50
CA ALA A 89 -13.02 8.53 -31.12
C ALA A 89 -11.61 8.48 -31.76
N ALA A 90 -10.87 9.60 -31.76
CA ALA A 90 -9.54 9.68 -32.39
C ALA A 90 -8.40 9.19 -31.50
N LEU A 91 -8.61 9.12 -30.18
CA LEU A 91 -7.64 8.56 -29.24
C LEU A 91 -8.13 7.19 -28.74
N PRO A 92 -7.31 6.14 -28.79
CA PRO A 92 -7.71 4.85 -28.24
C PRO A 92 -7.66 4.88 -26.71
N ALA A 93 -8.57 4.13 -26.08
CA ALA A 93 -8.48 3.88 -24.65
C ALA A 93 -7.16 3.15 -24.35
N GLN A 94 -6.47 3.59 -23.31
CA GLN A 94 -5.24 2.97 -22.84
C GLN A 94 -5.36 2.64 -21.37
N ARG A 95 -4.86 1.46 -20.97
CA ARG A 95 -4.77 1.08 -19.55
C ARG A 95 -3.37 0.62 -19.22
N VAL A 96 -2.78 1.15 -18.15
CA VAL A 96 -1.54 0.61 -17.58
C VAL A 96 -1.86 0.07 -16.20
N SER A 97 -1.44 -1.16 -15.94
CA SER A 97 -1.48 -1.75 -14.59
C SER A 97 -0.07 -2.09 -14.14
N LEU A 98 0.36 -1.50 -13.04
CA LEU A 98 1.65 -1.75 -12.39
C LEU A 98 1.39 -2.56 -11.11
N SER A 99 2.15 -3.63 -10.90
CA SER A 99 2.08 -4.43 -9.67
C SER A 99 3.38 -4.42 -8.89
N GLY A 100 3.27 -4.49 -7.57
CA GLY A 100 4.37 -4.55 -6.62
C GLY A 100 5.46 -5.58 -6.88
N SER A 101 5.13 -6.65 -7.59
CA SER A 101 6.08 -7.71 -7.95
C SER A 101 6.98 -7.38 -9.16
N GLY A 102 6.91 -6.16 -9.70
CA GLY A 102 7.70 -5.76 -10.87
C GLY A 102 7.13 -6.22 -12.22
N SER A 103 5.88 -6.70 -12.24
CA SER A 103 5.16 -7.03 -13.47
C SER A 103 4.09 -5.98 -13.78
N ALA A 104 3.90 -5.71 -15.07
CA ALA A 104 2.98 -4.71 -15.56
C ALA A 104 2.32 -5.11 -16.88
N THR A 105 1.20 -4.47 -17.17
CA THR A 105 0.49 -4.61 -18.44
C THR A 105 0.16 -3.25 -19.05
N LEU A 106 0.21 -3.17 -20.38
CA LEU A 106 -0.34 -2.07 -21.17
C LEU A 106 -1.44 -2.64 -22.06
N GLU A 107 -2.67 -2.19 -21.85
CA GLU A 107 -3.78 -2.39 -22.78
C GLU A 107 -3.86 -1.20 -23.73
N GLN A 108 -3.76 -1.47 -25.02
CA GLN A 108 -3.93 -0.47 -26.07
C GLN A 108 -4.49 -1.15 -27.33
N ASP A 109 -5.45 -0.52 -27.98
CA ASP A 109 -6.05 -1.01 -29.25
C ASP A 109 -6.57 -2.46 -29.16
N GLY A 110 -7.15 -2.81 -28.01
CA GLY A 110 -7.67 -4.16 -27.73
C GLY A 110 -6.60 -5.23 -27.50
N LYS A 111 -5.31 -4.87 -27.50
CA LYS A 111 -4.20 -5.76 -27.19
C LYS A 111 -3.71 -5.52 -25.77
N THR A 112 -3.36 -6.60 -25.08
CA THR A 112 -2.67 -6.54 -23.78
C THR A 112 -1.22 -6.95 -23.98
N LEU A 113 -0.30 -6.06 -23.64
CA LEU A 113 1.13 -6.28 -23.70
C LEU A 113 1.68 -6.34 -22.27
N SER A 114 2.35 -7.43 -21.91
CA SER A 114 2.97 -7.59 -20.61
C SER A 114 4.44 -7.16 -20.66
N PHE A 115 4.90 -6.49 -19.62
CA PHE A 115 6.29 -6.09 -19.45
C PHE A 115 6.72 -6.19 -17.98
N THR A 116 8.03 -6.15 -17.76
CA THR A 116 8.62 -6.09 -16.42
C THR A 116 9.32 -4.75 -16.22
N TYR A 117 9.47 -4.36 -14.97
CA TYR A 117 10.07 -3.10 -14.60
C TYR A 117 10.73 -3.21 -13.23
N GLU A 118 11.66 -2.30 -12.92
CA GLU A 118 12.34 -2.30 -11.63
C GLU A 118 11.38 -1.83 -10.54
N VAL A 119 11.35 -2.54 -9.40
CA VAL A 119 10.49 -2.17 -8.27
C VAL A 119 10.83 -0.78 -7.70
N THR A 120 12.07 -0.32 -7.90
CA THR A 120 12.49 1.03 -7.55
C THR A 120 11.76 2.12 -8.36
N ASP A 121 11.37 1.82 -9.61
CA ASP A 121 10.53 2.72 -10.42
C ASP A 121 9.11 2.80 -9.86
N LEU A 122 8.55 1.68 -9.34
CA LEU A 122 7.27 1.72 -8.63
C LEU A 122 7.35 2.66 -7.43
N LEU A 123 8.40 2.50 -6.63
CA LEU A 123 8.59 3.31 -5.42
C LEU A 123 8.69 4.82 -5.77
N ALA A 124 9.33 5.17 -6.88
CA ALA A 124 9.36 6.54 -7.37
C ALA A 124 7.96 7.08 -7.72
N VAL A 125 7.10 6.26 -8.34
CA VAL A 125 5.69 6.60 -8.61
C VAL A 125 4.92 6.80 -7.31
N ILE A 126 5.05 5.86 -6.35
CA ILE A 126 4.38 5.94 -5.04
C ILE A 126 4.78 7.25 -4.34
N ASN A 127 6.07 7.55 -4.27
CA ASN A 127 6.58 8.78 -3.66
C ASN A 127 6.05 10.03 -4.36
N ALA A 128 5.92 10.02 -5.69
CA ALA A 128 5.32 11.13 -6.43
C ALA A 128 3.84 11.35 -6.05
N LEU A 129 3.07 10.27 -5.87
CA LEU A 129 1.67 10.36 -5.40
C LEU A 129 1.58 10.93 -3.97
N TYR A 130 2.44 10.48 -3.05
CA TYR A 130 2.50 11.05 -1.70
C TYR A 130 2.89 12.53 -1.71
N LYS A 131 3.85 12.93 -2.57
CA LYS A 131 4.31 14.31 -2.69
C LYS A 131 3.19 15.29 -3.07
N ILE A 132 2.26 14.86 -3.92
CA ILE A 132 1.12 15.68 -4.36
C ILE A 132 -0.11 15.52 -3.46
N ARG A 133 0.02 14.82 -2.32
CA ARG A 133 -1.08 14.49 -1.41
C ARG A 133 -2.24 13.79 -2.10
N PHE A 134 -1.93 12.86 -3.01
CA PHE A 134 -2.93 12.14 -3.82
C PHE A 134 -4.10 11.57 -3.00
N PHE A 135 -3.80 11.03 -1.82
CA PHE A 135 -4.81 10.41 -0.95
C PHE A 135 -5.84 11.40 -0.37
N ASP A 136 -5.47 12.68 -0.30
CA ASP A 136 -6.34 13.76 0.17
C ASP A 136 -7.20 14.36 -0.96
N LEU A 137 -6.91 14.05 -2.23
CA LEU A 137 -7.64 14.60 -3.37
C LEU A 137 -9.08 14.05 -3.43
N PRO A 138 -10.09 14.86 -3.77
CA PRO A 138 -11.39 14.37 -4.22
C PRO A 138 -11.28 13.24 -5.27
N GLY A 139 -12.24 12.32 -5.26
CA GLY A 139 -12.24 11.19 -6.20
C GLY A 139 -12.62 11.58 -7.63
N ASP A 140 -13.26 12.73 -7.82
CA ASP A 140 -13.76 13.17 -9.12
C ASP A 140 -13.55 14.68 -9.31
N TYR A 141 -12.78 15.03 -10.33
CA TYR A 141 -12.55 16.38 -10.81
C TYR A 141 -13.23 16.65 -12.16
N THR A 142 -13.85 15.64 -12.78
CA THR A 142 -14.40 15.76 -14.15
C THR A 142 -15.57 16.73 -14.24
N ASN A 143 -16.27 16.98 -13.12
CA ASN A 143 -17.36 17.94 -13.06
C ASN A 143 -16.83 19.38 -13.10
N GLN A 144 -17.33 20.17 -14.04
CA GLN A 144 -17.10 21.60 -14.08
C GLN A 144 -18.39 22.35 -13.80
N TYR A 145 -18.29 23.48 -13.10
CA TYR A 145 -19.42 24.31 -12.75
C TYR A 145 -19.17 25.74 -13.23
N SER A 146 -20.22 26.38 -13.75
CA SER A 146 -20.24 27.82 -13.99
C SER A 146 -21.05 28.48 -12.89
N VAL A 147 -20.47 29.52 -12.30
CA VAL A 147 -21.12 30.35 -11.30
C VAL A 147 -21.40 31.71 -11.93
N PHE A 148 -22.66 32.11 -11.94
CA PHE A 148 -23.08 33.37 -12.57
C PHE A 148 -24.12 34.10 -11.72
N LEU A 149 -24.21 35.41 -11.93
CA LEU A 149 -25.17 36.27 -11.25
C LEU A 149 -26.47 36.33 -12.05
N LYS A 150 -27.54 35.81 -11.48
CA LYS A 150 -28.90 35.91 -11.97
C LYS A 150 -29.61 37.12 -11.35
N ASP A 151 -30.31 37.87 -12.20
CA ASP A 151 -31.10 39.05 -11.84
C ASP A 151 -30.32 40.11 -11.04
N GLY A 152 -28.99 40.12 -11.15
CA GLY A 152 -28.10 41.04 -10.45
C GLY A 152 -27.98 40.83 -8.93
N LYS A 153 -28.61 39.80 -8.36
CA LYS A 153 -28.69 39.61 -6.90
C LYS A 153 -28.52 38.17 -6.44
N THR A 154 -28.75 37.19 -7.30
CA THR A 154 -28.74 35.77 -6.93
C THR A 154 -27.57 35.08 -7.60
N VAL A 155 -26.73 34.40 -6.84
CA VAL A 155 -25.69 33.54 -7.40
C VAL A 155 -26.32 32.20 -7.77
N GLU A 156 -26.21 31.81 -9.04
CA GLU A 156 -26.64 30.50 -9.52
C GLU A 156 -25.40 29.70 -9.96
N THR A 157 -25.44 28.39 -9.75
CA THR A 157 -24.38 27.46 -10.13
C THR A 157 -24.98 26.40 -11.05
N THR A 158 -24.43 26.26 -12.24
CA THR A 158 -24.87 25.27 -13.22
C THR A 158 -23.72 24.34 -13.58
N ALA A 159 -23.96 23.03 -13.56
CA ALA A 159 -23.01 22.05 -14.04
C ALA A 159 -22.81 22.22 -15.56
N LEU A 160 -21.56 22.32 -15.98
CA LEU A 160 -21.16 22.36 -17.39
C LEU A 160 -21.07 20.92 -17.90
N ARG A 161 -21.85 20.60 -18.95
CA ARG A 161 -21.70 19.33 -19.65
C ARG A 161 -20.51 19.41 -20.59
N MET A 162 -19.46 18.66 -20.27
CA MET A 162 -18.28 18.50 -21.11
C MET A 162 -18.44 17.21 -21.92
N LEU A 163 -19.09 17.32 -23.08
CA LEU A 163 -19.07 16.28 -24.09
C LEU A 163 -17.71 16.40 -24.80
N ASP A 164 -16.98 15.30 -24.96
CA ASP A 164 -15.71 15.21 -25.70
C ASP A 164 -14.38 15.50 -24.95
N VAL A 165 -14.38 15.51 -23.62
CA VAL A 165 -13.14 15.69 -22.84
C VAL A 165 -12.52 14.36 -22.45
N ASN A 166 -11.20 14.23 -22.67
CA ASN A 166 -10.46 13.06 -22.20
C ASN A 166 -10.49 12.99 -20.68
N VAL A 167 -10.79 11.81 -20.15
CA VAL A 167 -10.82 11.55 -18.70
C VAL A 167 -9.72 10.57 -18.35
N MET A 168 -8.85 10.98 -17.45
CA MET A 168 -7.85 10.14 -16.84
C MET A 168 -8.36 9.63 -15.49
N ASN A 169 -8.17 8.34 -15.21
CA ASN A 169 -8.43 7.75 -13.91
C ASN A 169 -7.15 7.08 -13.42
N ILE A 170 -6.74 7.40 -12.18
CA ILE A 170 -5.60 6.77 -11.52
C ILE A 170 -6.11 6.14 -10.22
N CYS A 171 -5.93 4.84 -10.08
CA CYS A 171 -6.24 4.09 -8.87
C CYS A 171 -4.97 3.57 -8.22
N PHE A 172 -4.84 3.81 -6.93
CA PHE A 172 -3.84 3.22 -6.05
C PHE A 172 -4.54 2.23 -5.11
N THR A 173 -4.07 1.00 -5.07
CA THR A 173 -4.60 -0.07 -4.23
C THR A 173 -3.47 -0.68 -3.41
N VAL A 174 -3.70 -0.90 -2.11
CA VAL A 174 -2.74 -1.58 -1.22
C VAL A 174 -3.46 -2.19 -0.03
N ALA A 175 -3.13 -3.42 0.38
CA ALA A 175 -3.63 -4.03 1.62
C ALA A 175 -5.15 -3.83 1.89
N GLY A 176 -5.99 -3.95 0.85
CA GLY A 176 -7.44 -3.74 0.95
C GLY A 176 -7.93 -2.28 0.93
N TYR A 177 -7.03 -1.29 0.97
CA TYR A 177 -7.30 0.11 0.69
C TYR A 177 -7.31 0.39 -0.81
N GLU A 178 -8.24 1.22 -1.28
CA GLU A 178 -8.26 1.74 -2.65
C GLU A 178 -8.58 3.23 -2.67
N LYS A 179 -7.83 3.97 -3.50
CA LYS A 179 -8.09 5.37 -3.83
C LYS A 179 -8.03 5.56 -5.34
N CYS A 180 -9.11 6.05 -5.92
CA CYS A 180 -9.15 6.46 -7.31
C CYS A 180 -9.40 7.96 -7.43
N VAL A 181 -8.72 8.60 -8.38
CA VAL A 181 -8.95 10.00 -8.76
C VAL A 181 -9.19 10.06 -10.26
N SER A 182 -10.36 10.57 -10.64
CA SER A 182 -10.74 10.88 -12.03
C SER A 182 -10.56 12.36 -12.28
N TYR A 183 -9.93 12.73 -13.40
CA TYR A 183 -9.75 14.12 -13.78
C TYR A 183 -9.74 14.29 -15.30
N SER A 184 -10.12 15.48 -15.75
CA SER A 184 -10.06 15.86 -17.16
C SER A 184 -8.73 16.54 -17.49
N ASP A 185 -8.36 16.52 -18.78
CA ASP A 185 -7.15 17.18 -19.27
C ASP A 185 -6.97 18.60 -18.70
N GLY A 186 -5.79 18.86 -18.14
CA GLY A 186 -5.39 20.17 -17.62
C GLY A 186 -5.86 20.52 -16.21
N GLN A 187 -6.75 19.74 -15.57
CA GLN A 187 -7.24 20.06 -14.22
C GLN A 187 -6.22 19.78 -13.11
N LEU A 188 -5.48 18.67 -13.21
CA LEU A 188 -4.50 18.24 -12.22
C LEU A 188 -3.12 18.07 -12.89
N PRO A 189 -2.37 19.15 -13.12
CA PRO A 189 -1.14 19.11 -13.92
C PRO A 189 -0.07 18.19 -13.32
N ASP A 190 0.05 18.14 -11.98
CA ASP A 190 1.02 17.26 -11.33
C ASP A 190 0.66 15.78 -11.48
N LEU A 191 -0.63 15.43 -11.37
CA LEU A 191 -1.11 14.07 -11.57
C LEU A 191 -0.99 13.64 -13.05
N GLU A 192 -1.25 14.57 -13.97
CA GLU A 192 -1.05 14.38 -15.40
C GLU A 192 0.42 14.13 -15.77
N ASN A 193 1.35 14.82 -15.11
CA ASN A 193 2.78 14.58 -15.30
C ASN A 193 3.19 13.18 -14.83
N ILE A 194 2.61 12.67 -13.74
CA ILE A 194 2.84 11.30 -13.27
C ILE A 194 2.28 10.30 -14.30
N ALA A 195 1.05 10.52 -14.77
CA ALA A 195 0.43 9.67 -15.78
C ALA A 195 1.24 9.58 -17.07
N LYS A 196 1.67 10.72 -17.61
CA LYS A 196 2.52 10.78 -18.81
C LYS A 196 3.81 9.98 -18.64
N ARG A 197 4.49 10.13 -17.49
CA ARG A 197 5.73 9.37 -17.21
C ARG A 197 5.48 7.86 -17.23
N ILE A 198 4.38 7.41 -16.65
CA ILE A 198 4.02 5.98 -16.62
C ILE A 198 3.73 5.45 -18.02
N PHE A 199 2.89 6.14 -18.81
CA PHE A 199 2.60 5.72 -20.19
C PHE A 199 3.85 5.75 -21.07
N SER A 200 4.67 6.81 -20.98
CA SER A 200 5.93 6.88 -21.73
C SER A 200 6.89 5.75 -21.32
N GLY A 201 7.04 5.48 -20.02
CA GLY A 201 7.87 4.39 -19.52
C GLY A 201 7.42 3.02 -20.02
N ALA A 202 6.11 2.75 -19.97
CA ALA A 202 5.55 1.50 -20.49
C ALA A 202 5.85 1.31 -21.99
N ASN A 203 5.67 2.36 -22.78
CA ASN A 203 5.96 2.33 -24.22
C ASN A 203 7.45 2.10 -24.52
N GLU A 204 8.36 2.67 -23.74
CA GLU A 204 9.80 2.46 -23.92
C GLU A 204 10.24 1.05 -23.54
N LEU A 205 9.68 0.47 -22.46
CA LEU A 205 9.98 -0.89 -22.04
C LEU A 205 9.48 -1.95 -23.02
N LEU A 206 8.38 -1.67 -23.74
CA LEU A 206 7.81 -2.56 -24.75
C LEU A 206 8.52 -2.51 -26.11
N LYS A 207 9.40 -1.53 -26.34
CA LYS A 207 10.22 -1.44 -27.56
C LYS A 207 11.54 -2.20 -27.46
N LYS A 208 11.96 -2.56 -26.24
CA LYS A 208 13.20 -3.29 -25.97
C LYS A 208 13.01 -4.79 -26.15
#